data_AF-A0AAW2NBB3-F1
#
_entry.id   AF-A0AAW2NBB3-F1
#
_cell.length_a   1.000
_cell.length_b   1.000
_cell.length_c   1.000
_cell.angle_alpha   90.00
_cell.angle_beta   90.00
_cell.angle_gamma   90.00
#
_symmetry.space_group_name_H-M   'P 1'
#
loop_
_entity.id
_entity.type
_entity.pdbx_description
1 polymer ?
#
loop_
_entity_poly.entity_id
_entity_poly.type
_entity_poly.pdbx_seq_one_letter_code
_entity_poly.pdbx_strand_id
1 'polypeptide(L)'
;MDKIVGRVLIDEMLAILATLSSHQHAVEEMDEHGMIFCLFEMLRENNISEQSKEHCVAIIYVMCFSDRTKLRKIREVDDAYETLHRVARTGTSRAKRKASSILERLNRFAFVSHTA
;
A
#
# COMPACT_ATOMS: atom_id res chain seq x y z
N MET A 1 0.13 3.81 16.17
CA MET A 1 0.99 3.04 15.24
C MET A 1 1.86 2.02 15.97
N ASP A 2 2.28 2.27 17.20
CA ASP A 2 3.26 1.46 17.94
C ASP A 2 2.97 -0.04 18.01
N LYS A 3 1.69 -0.45 18.11
CA LYS A 3 1.30 -1.87 18.11
C LYS A 3 1.47 -2.55 16.74
N ILE A 4 1.25 -1.81 15.65
CA ILE A 4 1.45 -2.27 14.25
C ILE A 4 2.95 -2.44 14.01
N VAL A 5 3.74 -1.45 14.44
CA VAL A 5 5.21 -1.50 14.40
C VAL A 5 5.73 -2.66 15.25
N GLY A 6 5.14 -2.90 16.42
CA GLY A 6 5.45 -4.04 17.29
C GLY A 6 4.95 -5.41 16.81
N ARG A 7 4.28 -5.48 15.65
CA ARG A 7 3.74 -6.71 15.03
C ARG A 7 2.79 -7.51 15.96
N VAL A 8 2.06 -6.83 16.85
CA VAL A 8 1.09 -7.46 17.76
C VAL A 8 -0.30 -7.40 17.14
N LEU A 9 -0.97 -8.56 16.95
CA LEU A 9 -2.32 -8.67 16.37
C LEU A 9 -2.44 -7.98 15.00
N ILE A 10 -1.40 -8.14 14.18
CA ILE A 10 -1.23 -7.38 12.95
C ILE A 10 -2.33 -7.66 11.92
N ASP A 11 -2.79 -8.91 11.84
CA ASP A 11 -3.84 -9.33 10.90
C ASP A 11 -5.16 -8.62 11.22
N GLU A 12 -5.56 -8.59 12.49
CA GLU A 12 -6.79 -7.94 12.96
C GLU A 12 -6.73 -6.42 12.80
N MET A 13 -5.58 -5.82 13.15
CA MET A 13 -5.39 -4.37 13.00
C MET A 13 -5.44 -3.95 11.54
N LEU A 14 -4.79 -4.69 10.64
CA LEU A 14 -4.83 -4.43 9.20
C LEU A 14 -6.22 -4.62 8.62
N ALA A 15 -6.99 -5.59 9.11
CA ALA A 15 -8.38 -5.79 8.69
C ALA A 15 -9.24 -4.56 9.04
N ILE A 16 -9.12 -4.04 10.27
CA ILE A 16 -9.85 -2.84 10.71
C ILE A 16 -9.42 -1.62 9.89
N LEU A 17 -8.12 -1.43 9.66
CA LEU A 17 -7.62 -0.30 8.85
C LEU A 17 -8.07 -0.40 7.40
N ALA A 18 -8.14 -1.61 6.84
CA ALA A 18 -8.69 -1.83 5.50
C ALA A 18 -10.16 -1.41 5.43
N THR A 19 -10.97 -1.72 6.44
CA THR A 19 -12.36 -1.22 6.53
C THR A 19 -12.40 0.31 6.63
N LEU A 20 -11.60 0.89 7.52
CA LEU A 20 -11.56 2.35 7.74
C LEU A 20 -11.06 3.12 6.52
N SER A 21 -10.23 2.52 5.68
CA SER A 21 -9.71 3.16 4.46
C SER A 21 -10.80 3.62 3.49
N SER A 22 -12.04 3.14 3.63
CA SER A 22 -13.19 3.66 2.87
C SER A 22 -13.59 5.10 3.26
N HIS A 23 -13.06 5.64 4.36
CA HIS A 23 -13.31 6.99 4.83
C HIS A 23 -12.11 7.90 4.58
N GLN A 24 -12.31 9.00 3.85
CA GLN A 24 -11.24 9.93 3.48
C GLN A 24 -10.45 10.46 4.69
N HIS A 25 -11.13 10.82 5.78
CA HIS A 25 -10.48 11.27 7.02
C HIS A 25 -9.53 10.21 7.60
N ALA A 26 -9.90 8.93 7.55
CA ALA A 26 -9.02 7.86 8.01
C ALA A 26 -7.81 7.68 7.08
N VAL A 27 -7.98 7.88 5.77
CA VAL A 27 -6.87 7.84 4.80
C VAL A 27 -5.88 8.98 5.05
N GLU A 28 -6.36 10.17 5.40
CA GLU A 28 -5.54 11.33 5.75
C GLU A 28 -4.75 11.08 7.03
N GLU A 29 -5.42 10.68 8.11
CA GLU A 29 -4.79 10.30 9.38
C GLU A 29 -3.72 9.21 9.19
N MET A 30 -4.02 8.18 8.40
CA MET A 30 -3.04 7.14 8.10
C MET A 30 -1.80 7.69 7.35
N ASP A 31 -1.99 8.58 6.36
CA ASP A 31 -0.87 9.17 5.62
C ASP A 31 -0.01 10.08 6.50
N GLU A 32 -0.62 10.88 7.37
CA GLU A 32 0.09 11.73 8.35
C GLU A 32 0.96 10.90 9.31
N HIS A 33 0.52 9.69 9.64
CA HIS A 33 1.26 8.76 10.50
C HIS A 33 2.23 7.84 9.73
N GLY A 34 2.51 8.11 8.46
CA GLY A 34 3.51 7.38 7.68
C GLY A 34 3.08 5.96 7.28
N MET A 35 1.78 5.70 7.19
CA MET A 35 1.24 4.36 6.93
C MET A 35 1.72 3.76 5.60
N ILE A 36 1.92 4.57 4.55
CA ILE A 36 2.47 4.08 3.26
C ILE A 36 3.81 3.38 3.49
N PHE A 37 4.73 4.01 4.22
CA PHE A 37 6.04 3.43 4.49
C PHE A 37 5.93 2.15 5.33
N CYS A 38 5.12 2.18 6.39
CA CYS A 38 4.90 1.04 7.27
C CYS A 38 4.34 -0.19 6.52
N LEU A 39 3.36 0.02 5.63
CA LEU A 39 2.78 -1.04 4.81
C LEU A 39 3.80 -1.66 3.85
N PHE A 40 4.65 -0.84 3.23
CA PHE A 40 5.71 -1.32 2.36
C PHE A 40 6.79 -2.09 3.12
N GLU A 41 7.15 -1.66 4.32
CA GLU A 41 8.04 -2.42 5.21
C GLU A 41 7.47 -3.80 5.52
N MET A 42 6.21 -3.88 5.92
CA MET A 42 5.55 -5.16 6.20
C MET A 42 5.55 -6.07 4.96
N LEU A 43 5.28 -5.54 3.77
CA LEU A 43 5.31 -6.32 2.52
C LEU A 43 6.71 -6.82 2.12
N ARG A 44 7.78 -6.32 2.76
CA ARG A 44 9.15 -6.82 2.59
C ARG A 44 9.50 -7.92 3.58
N GLU A 45 8.71 -8.14 4.62
CA GLU A 45 8.96 -9.18 5.61
C GLU A 45 8.67 -10.56 5.03
N ASN A 46 9.60 -11.50 5.23
CA ASN A 46 9.49 -12.85 4.69
C ASN A 46 8.39 -13.70 5.35
N ASN A 47 7.96 -13.33 6.55
CA ASN A 47 7.01 -14.08 7.38
C ASN A 47 5.62 -13.42 7.46
N ILE A 48 5.33 -12.43 6.62
CA ILE A 48 4.00 -11.82 6.57
C ILE A 48 2.94 -12.84 6.13
N SER A 49 1.81 -12.89 6.84
CA SER A 49 0.69 -13.76 6.47
C SER A 49 0.10 -13.34 5.12
N GLU A 50 -0.52 -14.28 4.40
CA GLU A 50 -1.19 -13.95 3.15
C GLU A 50 -2.37 -12.98 3.36
N GLN A 51 -3.05 -13.04 4.51
CA GLN A 51 -4.15 -12.12 4.85
C GLN A 51 -3.63 -10.70 5.10
N SER A 52 -2.58 -10.55 5.90
CA SER A 52 -1.88 -9.27 6.10
C SER A 52 -1.43 -8.69 4.76
N LYS A 53 -0.84 -9.51 3.88
CA LYS A 53 -0.41 -9.08 2.55
C LYS A 53 -1.57 -8.54 1.72
N GLU A 54 -2.71 -9.22 1.71
CA GLU A 54 -3.92 -8.75 1.03
C GLU A 54 -4.43 -7.43 1.62
N HIS A 55 -4.48 -7.30 2.94
CA HIS A 55 -4.92 -6.07 3.61
C HIS A 55 -3.96 -4.90 3.36
N CYS A 56 -2.65 -5.10 3.48
CA CYS A 56 -1.64 -4.10 3.19
C CYS A 56 -1.82 -3.53 1.77
N VAL A 57 -1.90 -4.40 0.77
CA VAL A 57 -2.04 -3.98 -0.63
C VAL A 57 -3.42 -3.35 -0.87
N ALA A 58 -4.46 -3.77 -0.15
CA ALA A 58 -5.77 -3.12 -0.20
C ALA A 58 -5.74 -1.68 0.31
N ILE A 59 -5.05 -1.42 1.42
CA ILE A 59 -4.90 -0.06 1.96
C ILE A 59 -4.05 0.81 1.02
N ILE A 60 -2.91 0.28 0.52
CA ILE A 60 -2.08 0.98 -0.48
C ILE A 60 -2.90 1.31 -1.73
N TYR A 61 -3.75 0.39 -2.19
CA TYR A 61 -4.63 0.62 -3.32
C TYR A 61 -5.55 1.81 -3.08
N VAL A 62 -6.19 1.90 -1.93
CA VAL A 62 -7.07 3.02 -1.62
C VAL A 62 -6.28 4.34 -1.55
N MET A 63 -5.13 4.35 -0.88
CA MET A 63 -4.26 5.53 -0.81
C MET A 63 -3.78 5.98 -2.20
N CYS A 64 -3.37 5.05 -3.06
CA CYS A 64 -2.96 5.31 -4.45
C CYS A 64 -4.06 5.99 -5.27
N PHE A 65 -5.32 5.66 -4.98
CA PHE A 65 -6.48 6.16 -5.70
C PHE A 65 -7.12 7.42 -5.10
N SER A 66 -6.78 7.76 -3.85
CA SER A 66 -7.33 8.92 -3.14
C SER A 66 -6.86 10.27 -3.70
N ASP A 67 -5.55 10.54 -3.78
CA ASP A 67 -5.02 11.78 -4.36
C ASP A 67 -3.63 11.62 -5.02
N ARG A 68 -3.18 12.67 -5.71
CA ARG A 68 -1.90 12.67 -6.46
C ARG A 68 -0.67 12.77 -5.56
N THR A 69 -0.78 13.31 -4.35
CA THR A 69 0.33 13.41 -3.39
C THR A 69 0.68 12.02 -2.85
N LYS A 70 -0.33 11.24 -2.44
CA LYS A 70 -0.16 9.85 -2.00
C LYS A 70 0.30 8.95 -3.14
N LEU A 71 -0.22 9.16 -4.35
CA LEU A 71 0.27 8.46 -5.56
C LEU A 71 1.78 8.68 -5.78
N ARG A 72 2.27 9.91 -5.59
CA ARG A 72 3.70 10.24 -5.72
C ARG A 72 4.55 9.57 -4.63
N LYS A 73 4.10 9.63 -3.36
CA LYS A 73 4.77 8.92 -2.25
C LYS A 73 4.87 7.41 -2.52
N ILE A 74 3.79 6.79 -3.00
CA ILE A 74 3.78 5.36 -3.34
C ILE A 74 4.74 5.06 -4.49
N ARG A 75 4.82 5.93 -5.52
CA ARG A 75 5.81 5.82 -6.60
C ARG A 75 7.23 5.82 -6.04
N GLU A 76 7.58 6.84 -5.26
CA GLU A 76 8.92 7.01 -4.71
C GLU A 76 9.35 5.81 -3.86
N VAL A 77 8.44 5.29 -3.03
CA VAL A 77 8.73 4.11 -2.21
C VAL A 77 8.84 2.85 -3.08
N ASP A 78 8.00 2.66 -4.10
CA ASP A 78 8.11 1.47 -4.95
C ASP A 78 9.33 1.49 -5.87
N ASP A 79 9.69 2.64 -6.43
CA ASP A 79 10.88 2.81 -7.27
C ASP A 79 12.16 2.47 -6.49
N ALA A 80 12.18 2.67 -5.17
CA ALA A 80 13.30 2.33 -4.30
C ALA A 80 13.42 0.83 -3.95
N TYR A 81 12.29 0.10 -3.86
CA TYR A 81 12.27 -1.24 -3.26
C TYR A 81 11.61 -2.33 -4.11
N GLU A 82 11.04 -1.97 -5.26
CA GLU A 82 10.29 -2.85 -6.18
C GLU A 82 9.28 -3.76 -5.47
N THR A 83 8.66 -3.25 -4.40
CA THR A 83 7.86 -4.08 -3.48
C THR A 83 6.55 -4.50 -4.13
N LEU A 84 5.86 -3.61 -4.82
CA LEU A 84 4.64 -3.90 -5.57
C LEU A 84 4.93 -4.79 -6.78
N HIS A 85 6.06 -4.61 -7.45
CA HIS A 85 6.52 -5.48 -8.53
C HIS A 85 6.71 -6.92 -8.04
N ARG A 86 7.34 -7.11 -6.88
CA ARG A 86 7.46 -8.42 -6.22
C ARG A 86 6.09 -8.99 -5.89
N VAL A 87 5.22 -8.22 -5.24
CA VAL A 87 3.86 -8.67 -4.87
C VAL A 87 3.01 -9.06 -6.08
N ALA A 88 3.10 -8.31 -7.19
CA ALA A 88 2.41 -8.64 -8.44
C ALA A 88 2.85 -9.99 -9.04
N ARG A 89 4.08 -10.43 -8.75
CA ARG A 89 4.62 -11.72 -9.22
C ARG A 89 4.36 -12.86 -8.24
N THR A 90 4.44 -12.62 -6.94
CA THR A 90 4.50 -13.68 -5.92
C THR A 90 3.33 -13.71 -4.93
N GLY A 91 2.50 -12.67 -4.85
CA GLY A 91 1.38 -12.59 -3.90
C GLY A 91 0.22 -13.55 -4.21
N THR A 92 -0.80 -13.55 -3.35
CA THR A 92 -2.09 -14.19 -3.64
C THR A 92 -2.76 -13.58 -4.86
N SER A 93 -3.74 -14.28 -5.45
CA SER A 93 -4.53 -13.74 -6.56
C SER A 93 -5.13 -12.36 -6.28
N ARG A 94 -5.56 -12.10 -5.03
CA ARG A 94 -6.13 -10.81 -4.63
C ARG A 94 -5.07 -9.73 -4.49
N ALA A 95 -3.93 -10.04 -3.85
CA ALA A 95 -2.81 -9.13 -3.71
C ALA A 95 -2.22 -8.76 -5.08
N LYS A 96 -2.00 -9.76 -5.95
CA LYS A 96 -1.52 -9.57 -7.32
C LYS A 96 -2.39 -8.62 -8.12
N ARG A 97 -3.71 -8.86 -8.14
CA ARG A 97 -4.66 -8.02 -8.88
C ARG A 97 -4.57 -6.55 -8.48
N LYS A 98 -4.50 -6.26 -7.18
CA LYS A 98 -4.41 -4.87 -6.68
C LYS A 98 -3.03 -4.26 -6.93
N ALA A 99 -1.95 -5.01 -6.71
CA ALA A 99 -0.59 -4.56 -7.00
C ALA A 99 -0.42 -4.20 -8.48
N SER A 100 -0.88 -5.05 -9.40
CA SER A 100 -0.85 -4.75 -10.84
C SER A 100 -1.64 -3.48 -11.18
N SER A 101 -2.83 -3.30 -10.61
CA SER A 101 -3.63 -2.10 -10.85
C SER A 101 -2.97 -0.82 -10.33
N ILE A 102 -2.27 -0.90 -9.20
CA ILE A 102 -1.45 0.21 -8.68
C ILE A 102 -0.31 0.52 -9.67
N LEU A 103 0.46 -0.48 -10.08
CA LEU A 103 1.59 -0.31 -11.02
C LEU A 103 1.13 0.30 -12.35
N GLU A 104 0.01 -0.15 -12.91
CA GLU A 104 -0.58 0.44 -14.11
C GLU A 104 -0.91 1.93 -13.92
N ARG A 105 -1.47 2.30 -12.75
CA ARG A 105 -1.77 3.70 -12.43
C ARG A 105 -0.50 4.53 -12.27
N LEU A 106 0.52 3.99 -11.61
CA LEU A 106 1.83 4.65 -11.48
C LEU A 106 2.44 4.91 -12.85
N ASN A 107 2.41 3.93 -13.75
CA ASN A 107 2.92 4.08 -15.12
C ASN A 107 2.20 5.19 -15.87
N ARG A 108 0.86 5.20 -15.84
CA ARG A 108 0.07 6.28 -16.45
C ARG A 108 0.40 7.67 -15.87
N PHE A 109 0.68 7.74 -14.57
CA PHE A 109 1.03 9.00 -13.91
C PHE A 109 2.39 9.57 -14.37
N ALA A 110 3.39 8.71 -14.62
CA ALA A 110 4.68 9.15 -15.16
C ALA A 110 4.53 9.79 -16.54
N PHE A 111 3.71 9.22 -17.42
CA PHE A 111 3.49 9.80 -18.75
C PHE A 111 2.84 11.19 -18.71
N VAL A 112 1.99 11.47 -17.72
CA VAL A 112 1.33 12.77 -17.56
C VAL A 112 2.24 13.84 -16.95
N SER A 113 3.29 13.44 -16.22
CA SER A 113 4.21 14.39 -15.57
C SER A 113 5.38 14.84 -16.45
N HIS A 114 5.60 14.19 -17.61
CA HIS A 114 6.58 14.60 -18.62
C HIS A 114 6.04 15.56 -19.68
N THR A 115 4.74 15.83 -19.71
CA THR A 115 4.08 16.69 -20.71
C THR A 115 3.63 18.06 -20.17
N ALA A 116 4.07 18.44 -18.98
CA ALA A 116 3.74 19.72 -18.33
C ALA A 116 4.98 20.61 -18.16
#